data_AF-A0AAU0Z6V0-F1
#
_entry.id   AF-A0AAU0Z6V0-F1
#
_cell.length_a   1.000
_cell.length_b   1.000
_cell.length_c   1.000
_cell.angle_alpha   90.00
_cell.angle_beta   90.00
_cell.angle_gamma   90.00
#
_symmetry.space_group_name_H-M   'P 1'
#
loop_
_entity.id
_entity.type
_entity.pdbx_description
1 polymer ?
#
loop_
_entity_poly.entity_id
_entity_poly.type
_entity_poly.pdbx_seq_one_letter_code
_entity_poly.pdbx_strand_id
1 'polypeptide(L)' 'MGPLGERERAVLTFEGRGWSSPGAKERAIREELDLAPVRYFQLLNALLDDPRALEFAPVTVNRLRRVRDARRRER' A
#
# COMPACT_ATOMS: atom_id res chain seq x y z
N MET A 1 -16.63 -13.00 4.45
CA MET A 1 -15.86 -11.78 4.09
C MET A 1 -15.79 -11.72 2.58
N GLY A 2 -16.24 -10.62 1.98
CA GLY A 2 -16.16 -10.43 0.53
C GLY A 2 -14.73 -10.09 0.09
N PRO A 3 -14.44 -10.19 -1.23
CA PRO A 3 -13.15 -9.82 -1.78
C PRO A 3 -12.84 -8.34 -1.49
N LEU A 4 -11.56 -7.98 -1.56
CA LEU A 4 -11.15 -6.58 -1.48
C LEU A 4 -11.91 -5.72 -2.49
N GLY A 5 -12.27 -4.51 -2.06
CA GLY A 5 -12.80 -3.48 -2.93
C GLY A 5 -11.81 -3.08 -4.01
N GLU A 6 -12.32 -2.48 -5.08
CA GLU A 6 -11.51 -2.04 -6.22
C GLU A 6 -10.39 -1.09 -5.81
N ARG A 7 -10.69 -0.14 -4.93
CA ARG A 7 -9.71 0.82 -4.41
C ARG A 7 -8.60 0.15 -3.60
N GLU A 8 -8.92 -0.86 -2.78
CA GLU A 8 -7.94 -1.60 -1.98
C GLU A 8 -6.99 -2.40 -2.87
N ARG A 9 -7.55 -3.07 -3.89
CA ARG A 9 -6.78 -3.79 -4.91
C ARG A 9 -5.88 -2.84 -5.71
N ALA A 10 -6.40 -1.68 -6.11
CA ALA A 10 -5.63 -0.67 -6.83
C ALA A 10 -4.43 -0.18 -6.02
N VAL A 11 -4.59 0.06 -4.71
CA VAL A 11 -3.50 0.45 -3.81
C VAL A 11 -2.42 -0.64 -3.73
N LEU A 12 -2.80 -1.91 -3.58
CA LEU A 12 -1.84 -3.02 -3.50
C LEU A 12 -1.09 -3.24 -4.82
N THR A 13 -1.78 -3.13 -5.95
CA THR A 13 -1.18 -3.20 -7.28
C THR A 13 -0.22 -2.02 -7.51
N PHE A 14 -0.59 -0.82 -7.07
CA PHE A 14 0.24 0.38 -7.19
C PHE A 14 1.54 0.28 -6.37
N GLU A 15 1.51 -0.31 -5.17
CA GLU A 15 2.72 -0.57 -4.37
C GLU A 15 3.66 -1.62 -5.00
N GLY A 16 3.15 -2.45 -5.89
CA GLY A 16 3.98 -3.38 -6.67
C GLY A 16 4.95 -2.66 -7.63
N ARG A 17 4.67 -1.40 -7.98
CA ARG A 17 5.45 -0.62 -8.96
C ARG A 17 6.72 -0.03 -8.34
N GLY A 18 7.77 0.06 -9.14
CA GLY A 18 9.01 0.75 -8.78
C GLY A 18 8.88 2.25 -8.99
N TRP A 19 9.06 3.04 -7.92
CA TRP A 19 9.00 4.50 -7.97
C TRP A 19 10.39 5.09 -7.79
N SER A 20 10.82 5.96 -8.71
CA SER A 20 12.16 6.55 -8.70
C SER A 20 12.39 7.55 -7.57
N SER A 21 11.33 8.15 -7.03
CA SER A 21 11.43 9.06 -5.87
C SER A 21 10.11 9.12 -5.07
N PRO A 22 10.15 9.52 -3.79
CA PRO A 22 8.95 9.72 -2.98
C PRO A 22 7.97 10.71 -3.60
N GLY A 23 8.47 11.81 -4.18
CA GLY A 23 7.63 12.81 -4.83
C GLY A 23 6.96 12.32 -6.12
N ALA A 24 7.63 11.45 -6.89
CA ALA A 24 7.01 10.81 -8.07
C ALA A 24 5.85 9.90 -7.65
N LYS A 25 6.03 9.14 -6.57
CA LYS A 25 4.99 8.29 -6.01
C LYS A 25 3.80 9.10 -5.53
N GLU A 26 4.01 10.19 -4.79
CA GLU A 26 2.92 11.02 -4.27
C GLU A 26 2.09 11.69 -5.37
N ARG A 27 2.73 12.13 -6.47
CA ARG A 27 1.99 12.66 -7.62
C ARG A 27 1.13 11.58 -8.27
N ALA A 28 1.71 10.41 -8.55
CA ALA A 28 0.98 9.30 -9.15
C ALA A 28 -0.16 8.78 -8.25
N ILE A 29 -0.01 8.84 -6.92
CA ILE A 29 -1.13 8.53 -5.99
C ILE A 29 -2.32 9.48 -6.24
N ARG A 30 -2.05 10.77 -6.43
CA ARG A 30 -3.11 11.76 -6.69
C ARG A 30 -3.72 11.59 -8.07
N GLU A 31 -2.88 11.40 -9.09
CA GLU A 31 -3.31 11.36 -10.49
C GLU A 31 -3.99 10.03 -10.86
N GLU A 32 -3.49 8.88 -10.37
CA GLU A 32 -4.00 7.57 -10.77
C GLU A 32 -5.05 7.00 -9.82
N LEU A 33 -4.91 7.25 -8.51
CA LEU A 33 -5.82 6.68 -7.51
C LEU A 33 -6.89 7.68 -7.06
N ASP A 34 -6.78 8.95 -7.47
CA ASP A 34 -7.62 10.06 -7.01
C ASP A 34 -7.66 10.13 -5.47
N LEU A 35 -6.50 9.92 -4.84
CA LEU A 35 -6.36 9.92 -3.38
C LEU A 35 -5.37 10.99 -2.92
N ALA A 36 -5.70 11.64 -1.80
CA ALA A 36 -4.72 12.39 -1.06
C ALA A 36 -3.63 11.45 -0.50
N PRO A 37 -2.33 11.82 -0.52
CA PRO A 37 -1.24 10.96 -0.03
C PRO A 37 -1.44 10.47 1.41
N VAL A 38 -1.96 11.33 2.29
CA VAL A 38 -2.27 10.96 3.68
C VAL A 38 -3.31 9.84 3.72
N ARG A 39 -4.38 9.95 2.94
CA ARG A 39 -5.45 8.94 2.88
C ARG A 39 -4.94 7.62 2.30
N TYR A 40 -4.05 7.70 1.30
CA TYR A 40 -3.37 6.54 0.73
C TYR A 40 -2.55 5.78 1.77
N PHE A 41 -1.67 6.46 2.52
CA PHE A 41 -0.84 5.78 3.52
C PHE A 41 -1.66 5.23 4.70
N GLN A 42 -2.75 5.89 5.07
CA GLN A 42 -3.70 5.35 6.06
C GLN A 42 -4.34 4.04 5.57
N LEU A 43 -4.87 4.04 4.35
CA LEU A 43 -5.49 2.86 3.75
C LEU A 43 -4.47 1.74 3.59
N LEU A 44 -3.26 2.05 3.10
CA LEU A 44 -2.20 1.08 2.96
C LEU A 44 -1.88 0.42 4.30
N ASN A 45 -1.69 1.20 5.36
CA ASN A 45 -1.42 0.65 6.69
C ASN A 45 -2.53 -0.28 7.18
N ALA A 46 -3.80 0.06 6.95
CA ALA A 46 -4.92 -0.81 7.29
C ALA A 46 -4.90 -2.12 6.49
N LEU A 47 -4.61 -2.04 5.18
CA LEU A 47 -4.48 -3.23 4.32
C LEU A 47 -3.32 -4.13 4.75
N LEU A 48 -2.23 -3.57 5.27
CA LEU A 48 -1.15 -4.39 5.80
C LEU A 48 -1.58 -5.25 6.99
N ASP A 49 -2.65 -4.94 7.71
CA ASP A 49 -3.15 -5.77 8.81
C ASP A 49 -4.36 -6.64 8.40
N ASP A 50 -4.83 -6.50 7.15
CA ASP A 50 -5.98 -7.23 6.62
C ASP A 50 -5.57 -8.58 5.99
N PRO A 51 -6.13 -9.72 6.42
CA PRO A 51 -5.85 -11.03 5.80
C PRO A 51 -6.24 -11.07 4.32
N ARG A 52 -7.26 -10.32 3.89
CA ARG A 52 -7.70 -10.27 2.48
C ARG A 52 -6.64 -9.64 1.57
N ALA A 53 -5.85 -8.70 2.09
CA ALA A 53 -4.72 -8.13 1.38
C ALA A 53 -3.61 -9.17 1.15
N LEU A 54 -3.38 -10.03 2.15
CA LEU A 54 -2.41 -11.11 2.06
C LEU A 54 -2.86 -12.16 1.02
N GLU A 55 -4.16 -12.45 0.93
CA GLU A 55 -4.71 -13.35 -0.09
C GLU A 55 -4.56 -12.78 -1.51
N PHE A 56 -4.78 -11.47 -1.69
CA PHE A 56 -4.70 -10.83 -2.99
C PHE A 56 -3.26 -10.59 -3.49
N ALA A 57 -2.38 -10.07 -2.63
CA ALA A 57 -1.02 -9.67 -2.99
C ALA A 57 0.01 -10.08 -1.92
N PRO A 58 0.21 -11.40 -1.69
CA PRO A 58 0.99 -11.91 -0.56
C PRO A 58 2.43 -11.38 -0.54
N VAL A 59 3.07 -11.31 -1.71
CA VAL A 59 4.47 -10.84 -1.83
C VAL A 59 4.57 -9.35 -1.49
N THR A 60 3.69 -8.52 -2.05
CA THR A 60 3.67 -7.06 -1.79
C THR A 60 3.39 -6.77 -0.33
N VAL A 61 2.37 -7.42 0.25
CA VAL A 61 1.98 -7.21 1.66
C VAL A 61 3.10 -7.63 2.60
N ASN A 62 3.70 -8.81 2.41
CA ASN A 62 4.81 -9.26 3.26
C ASN A 62 6.04 -8.35 3.16
N ARG A 63 6.38 -7.88 1.95
CA ARG A 63 7.48 -6.92 1.75
C ARG A 63 7.23 -5.63 2.54
N LEU A 64 6.03 -5.07 2.43
CA LEU A 64 5.65 -3.82 3.10
C LEU A 64 5.57 -3.99 4.63
N ARG A 65 5.05 -5.12 5.12
CA ARG A 65 5.08 -5.46 6.56
C ARG A 65 6.51 -5.45 7.10
N ARG A 66 7.45 -6.12 6.42
CA ARG A 66 8.87 -6.13 6.80
C ARG A 66 9.47 -4.72 6.86
N VAL A 67 9.19 -3.88 5.86
CA VAL A 67 9.66 -2.48 5.84
C VAL A 67 9.07 -1.68 7.01
N ARG A 68 7.78 -1.87 7.32
CA ARG A 68 7.11 -1.23 8.46
C ARG A 68 7.72 -1.65 9.79
N ASP A 69 8.00 -2.95 9.95
CA ASP A 69 8.58 -3.50 11.17
C ASP A 69 10.03 -3.07 11.37
N ALA A 70 10.83 -2.99 10.29
CA ALA A 70 12.18 -2.44 10.34
C ALA A 70 12.19 -0.99 10.84
N ARG A 71 11.33 -0.14 10.27
CA ARG A 71 11.17 1.26 10.69
C ARG A 71 10.68 1.42 12.14
N ARG A 72 9.93 0.45 12.67
CA ARG A 72 9.52 0.44 14.08
C ARG A 72 10.67 0.07 15.02
N ARG A 73 11.61 -0.77 14.59
CA ARG A 73 12.77 -1.18 15.38
C ARG A 73 13.87 -0.11 15.43
N GLU A 74 13.92 0.78 14.44
CA GLU A 74 14.86 1.91 14.41
C GLU A 74 14.42 3.12 15.27
N ARG A 75 13.21 3.10 15.84
CA ARG A 75 12.71 4.12 16.78
C ARG A 75 12.85 3.65 18.21
#